data_AF-A0A3B9PYX4-F1
#
_entry.id   AF-A0A3B9PYX4-F1
#
_cell.length_a   1.000
_cell.length_b   1.000
_cell.length_c   1.000
_cell.angle_alpha   90.00
_cell.angle_beta   90.00
_cell.angle_gamma   90.00
#
_symmetry.space_group_name_H-M   'P 1'
#
loop_
_entity.id
_entity.type
_entity.pdbx_description
1 polymer ?
#
loop_
_entity_poly.entity_id
_entity_poly.type
_entity_poly.pdbx_seq_one_letter_code
_entity_poly.pdbx_strand_id
1 'polypeptide(L)'
;QSIGIAETDPSGDIDGWDAAVKVAALSTVLLDHPVTPQHVKRTGIRGIHAEDIQTAQNAGKRWKLLCKAENKNGKWSLTVAPQMIEPSSPFFSVDGTSSYILFKSDVLPGLGLLESNPSPDTTAYGLLADILNIYRHEKAT
;
A
#
# COMPACT_ATOMS: atom_id res chain seq x y z
N GLN A 1 -22.81 -3.14 2.26
CA GLN A 1 -21.92 -4.10 2.94
C GLN A 1 -22.29 -5.54 2.55
N SER A 2 -22.12 -5.93 1.28
CA SER A 2 -22.59 -7.24 0.76
C SER A 2 -21.50 -8.08 0.07
N ILE A 3 -20.24 -7.64 0.08
CA ILE A 3 -19.14 -8.29 -0.65
C ILE A 3 -18.14 -8.97 0.30
N GLY A 4 -18.34 -8.90 1.63
CA GLY A 4 -17.47 -9.60 2.59
C GLY A 4 -16.00 -9.16 2.61
N ILE A 5 -15.67 -8.05 1.95
CA ILE A 5 -14.29 -7.52 1.86
C ILE A 5 -13.88 -6.79 3.14
N ALA A 6 -14.84 -6.26 3.90
CA ALA A 6 -14.56 -5.47 5.09
C ALA A 6 -15.03 -6.22 6.35
N GLU A 7 -14.17 -6.23 7.37
CA GLU A 7 -14.44 -6.83 8.68
C GLU A 7 -15.65 -6.20 9.38
N THR A 8 -16.10 -6.82 10.49
CA THR A 8 -17.22 -6.30 11.29
C THR A 8 -17.01 -4.85 11.75
N ASP A 9 -15.75 -4.45 11.97
CA ASP A 9 -15.35 -3.04 12.05
C ASP A 9 -14.41 -2.68 10.88
N PRO A 10 -14.87 -1.94 9.85
CA PRO A 10 -14.06 -1.57 8.70
C PRO A 10 -13.14 -0.36 8.97
N SER A 11 -13.05 0.14 10.21
CA SER A 11 -12.26 1.33 10.56
C SER A 11 -10.78 1.19 10.18
N GLY A 12 -10.21 -0.01 10.31
CA GLY A 12 -8.82 -0.31 9.93
C GLY A 12 -8.49 0.08 8.48
N ASP A 13 -9.37 -0.28 7.55
CA ASP A 13 -9.21 0.03 6.12
C ASP A 13 -9.66 1.46 5.78
N ILE A 14 -10.84 1.85 6.26
CA ILE A 14 -11.47 3.13 5.90
C ILE A 14 -10.64 4.30 6.40
N ASP A 15 -10.10 4.20 7.61
CA ASP A 15 -9.27 5.24 8.19
C ASP A 15 -7.80 5.12 7.75
N GLY A 16 -7.42 4.02 7.08
CA GLY A 16 -6.11 3.83 6.46
C GLY A 16 -5.03 3.29 7.42
N TRP A 17 -5.41 2.65 8.52
CA TRP A 17 -4.48 2.08 9.49
C TRP A 17 -3.71 0.89 8.92
N ASP A 18 -4.36 0.02 8.16
CA ASP A 18 -3.71 -1.09 7.47
C ASP A 18 -2.57 -0.59 6.55
N ALA A 19 -2.85 0.43 5.74
CA ALA A 19 -1.86 1.08 4.89
C ALA A 19 -0.72 1.74 5.70
N ALA A 20 -1.02 2.30 6.89
CA ALA A 20 0.00 2.89 7.76
C ALA A 20 0.91 1.83 8.39
N VAL A 21 0.37 0.67 8.77
CA VAL A 21 1.16 -0.47 9.24
C VAL A 21 2.09 -0.96 8.13
N LYS A 22 1.56 -1.16 6.92
CA LYS A 22 2.34 -1.63 5.77
C LYS A 22 3.48 -0.68 5.42
N VAL A 23 3.24 0.63 5.36
CA VAL A 23 4.31 1.59 5.02
C VAL A 23 5.36 1.72 6.13
N ALA A 24 4.98 1.60 7.41
CA ALA A 24 5.93 1.61 8.52
C ALA A 24 6.84 0.36 8.50
N ALA A 25 6.26 -0.82 8.22
CA ALA A 25 7.00 -2.06 8.07
C ALA A 25 7.98 -1.99 6.88
N LEU A 26 7.50 -1.53 5.71
CA LEU A 26 8.36 -1.36 4.52
C LEU A 26 9.47 -0.34 4.74
N SER A 27 9.19 0.77 5.43
CA SER A 27 10.21 1.76 5.81
C SER A 27 11.29 1.15 6.69
N THR A 28 10.90 0.32 7.65
CA THR A 28 11.84 -0.34 8.56
C THR A 28 12.70 -1.36 7.82
N VAL A 29 12.08 -2.23 7.01
CA VAL A 29 12.77 -3.38 6.38
C VAL A 29 13.57 -2.97 5.14
N LEU A 30 13.04 -2.07 4.30
CA LEU A 30 13.64 -1.76 3.00
C LEU A 30 14.46 -0.47 3.00
N LEU A 31 14.21 0.44 3.94
CA LEU A 31 14.79 1.78 3.93
C LEU A 31 15.66 2.10 5.15
N ASP A 32 15.89 1.11 6.03
CA ASP A 32 16.64 1.25 7.29
C ASP A 32 16.15 2.45 8.14
N HIS A 33 14.84 2.68 8.11
CA HIS A 33 14.20 3.78 8.83
C HIS A 33 13.11 3.21 9.75
N PRO A 34 13.48 2.81 10.99
CA PRO A 34 12.56 2.21 11.94
C PRO A 34 11.57 3.24 12.46
N VAL A 35 10.28 2.96 12.25
CA VAL A 35 9.16 3.83 12.63
C VAL A 35 7.95 3.00 13.02
N THR A 36 7.10 3.56 13.86
CA THR A 36 5.79 2.96 14.17
C THR A 36 4.68 3.55 13.29
N PRO A 37 3.53 2.87 13.15
CA PRO A 37 2.40 3.37 12.36
C PRO A 37 1.90 4.76 12.81
N GLN A 38 2.09 5.13 14.07
CA GLN A 38 1.71 6.44 14.62
C GLN A 38 2.54 7.60 14.07
N HIS A 39 3.73 7.33 13.52
CA HIS A 39 4.58 8.32 12.86
C HIS A 39 4.12 8.64 11.43
N VAL A 40 3.18 7.86 10.89
CA VAL A 40 2.65 8.04 9.53
C VAL A 40 1.54 9.09 9.54
N LYS A 41 1.69 10.16 8.74
CA LYS A 41 0.62 11.15 8.55
C LYS A 41 -0.49 10.51 7.73
N ARG A 42 -1.61 10.19 8.38
CA ARG A 42 -2.69 9.38 7.81
C ARG A 42 -4.00 10.16 7.67
N THR A 43 -4.57 10.09 6.47
CA THR A 43 -5.94 10.47 6.14
C THR A 43 -6.58 9.29 5.41
N GLY A 44 -7.70 8.79 5.91
CA GLY A 44 -8.45 7.71 5.28
C GLY A 44 -9.35 8.18 4.13
N ILE A 45 -10.23 7.29 3.67
CA ILE A 45 -11.20 7.56 2.59
C ILE A 45 -12.58 7.96 3.10
N ARG A 46 -12.78 8.09 4.42
CA ARG A 46 -14.08 8.38 5.04
C ARG A 46 -14.78 9.63 4.49
N GLY A 47 -14.01 10.65 4.11
CA GLY A 47 -14.53 11.91 3.56
C GLY A 47 -14.66 11.93 2.03
N ILE A 48 -14.46 10.79 1.34
CA ILE A 48 -14.66 10.71 -0.11
C ILE A 48 -16.09 10.25 -0.37
N HIS A 49 -16.86 11.08 -1.06
CA HIS A 49 -18.25 10.82 -1.41
C HIS A 49 -18.41 10.42 -2.87
N ALA A 50 -19.60 9.90 -3.23
CA ALA A 50 -19.90 9.47 -4.59
C ALA A 50 -19.74 10.61 -5.62
N GLU A 51 -20.07 11.84 -5.22
CA GLU A 51 -19.90 13.04 -6.05
C GLU A 51 -18.42 13.33 -6.35
N ASP A 52 -17.52 13.12 -5.39
CA ASP A 52 -16.07 13.27 -5.58
C ASP A 52 -15.54 12.23 -6.56
N ILE A 53 -16.06 11.00 -6.49
CA ILE A 53 -15.71 9.91 -7.41
C ILE A 53 -16.19 10.24 -8.82
N GLN A 54 -17.44 10.69 -8.98
CA GLN A 54 -17.99 11.07 -10.28
C GLN A 54 -17.23 12.26 -10.88
N THR A 55 -16.89 13.24 -10.06
CA THR A 55 -16.09 14.41 -10.48
C THR A 55 -14.71 13.98 -10.97
N ALA A 56 -14.03 13.09 -10.25
CA ALA A 56 -12.76 12.54 -10.68
C ALA A 56 -12.90 11.77 -12.01
N GLN A 57 -13.92 10.92 -12.15
CA GLN A 57 -14.17 10.16 -13.38
C GLN A 57 -14.44 11.08 -14.59
N ASN A 58 -15.25 12.13 -14.42
CA ASN A 58 -15.52 13.11 -15.46
C ASN A 58 -14.26 13.87 -15.89
N ALA A 59 -13.31 14.05 -14.97
CA ALA A 59 -11.99 14.63 -15.26
C ALA A 59 -10.98 13.61 -15.81
N GLY A 60 -11.38 12.35 -16.05
CA GLY A 60 -10.51 11.27 -16.51
C GLY A 60 -9.56 10.73 -15.43
N LYS A 61 -9.81 11.03 -14.15
CA LYS A 61 -8.96 10.66 -13.00
C LYS A 61 -9.64 9.61 -12.12
N ARG A 62 -8.88 9.04 -11.18
CA ARG A 62 -9.38 8.08 -10.19
C ARG A 62 -8.86 8.40 -8.80
N TRP A 63 -9.70 8.31 -7.78
CA TRP A 63 -9.24 8.31 -6.39
C TRP A 63 -8.55 6.99 -6.05
N LYS A 64 -7.38 7.08 -5.41
CA LYS A 64 -6.64 5.95 -4.82
C LYS A 64 -6.14 6.34 -3.43
N LEU A 65 -6.23 5.43 -2.46
CA LEU A 65 -5.57 5.61 -1.17
C LEU A 65 -4.10 5.22 -1.34
N LEU A 66 -3.20 6.20 -1.36
CA LEU A 66 -1.78 5.96 -1.52
C LEU A 66 -1.06 6.02 -0.18
N CYS A 67 -0.20 5.03 0.07
CA CYS A 67 0.83 5.09 1.09
C CYS A 67 2.18 5.42 0.46
N LYS A 68 3.00 6.23 1.13
CA LYS A 68 4.30 6.69 0.63
C LYS A 68 5.28 6.85 1.79
N ALA A 69 6.49 6.33 1.61
CA ALA A 69 7.67 6.69 2.39
C ALA A 69 8.67 7.35 1.43
N GLU A 70 9.22 8.51 1.81
CA GLU A 70 10.16 9.27 0.99
C GLU A 70 11.22 9.89 1.88
N ASN A 71 12.50 9.79 1.46
CA ASN A 71 13.60 10.54 2.03
C ASN A 71 14.06 11.59 1.01
N LYS A 72 14.00 12.85 1.40
CA LYS A 72 14.60 13.96 0.64
C LYS A 72 15.69 14.59 1.46
N ASN A 73 16.94 14.39 1.06
CA ASN A 73 18.12 15.00 1.67
C ASN A 73 18.18 14.79 3.19
N GLY A 74 17.90 13.57 3.66
CA GLY A 74 17.88 13.20 5.07
C GLY A 74 16.57 13.48 5.80
N LYS A 75 15.58 14.08 5.13
CA LYS A 75 14.27 14.34 5.72
C LYS A 75 13.24 13.30 5.26
N TRP A 76 12.81 12.49 6.21
CA TRP A 76 11.78 11.48 6.01
C TRP A 76 10.36 12.06 6.03
N SER A 77 9.50 11.51 5.17
CA SER A 77 8.07 11.77 5.13
C SER A 77 7.33 10.47 4.89
N LEU A 78 6.43 10.11 5.81
CA LEU A 78 5.55 8.95 5.69
C LEU A 78 4.10 9.41 5.69
N THR A 79 3.36 9.02 4.66
CA THR A 79 1.99 9.48 4.45
C THR A 79 1.07 8.36 3.97
N VAL A 80 -0.18 8.40 4.42
CA VAL A 80 -1.31 7.67 3.83
C VAL A 80 -2.38 8.70 3.52
N ALA A 81 -2.79 8.85 2.26
CA ALA A 81 -3.84 9.81 1.90
C ALA A 81 -4.54 9.44 0.59
N PRO A 82 -5.83 9.78 0.42
CA PRO A 82 -6.49 9.73 -0.88
C PRO A 82 -5.80 10.69 -1.84
N GLN A 83 -5.54 10.25 -3.07
CA GLN A 83 -5.00 11.07 -4.15
C GLN A 83 -5.77 10.81 -5.44
N MET A 84 -5.97 11.87 -6.23
CA MET A 84 -6.45 11.75 -7.60
C MET A 84 -5.29 11.35 -8.52
N ILE A 85 -5.47 10.25 -9.23
CA ILE A 85 -4.48 9.64 -10.10
C ILE A 85 -4.87 9.87 -11.55
N GLU A 86 -3.91 10.34 -12.34
CA GLU A 86 -4.03 10.54 -13.79
C GLU A 86 -3.85 9.22 -14.56
N PRO A 87 -4.39 9.09 -15.78
CA PRO A 87 -4.23 7.89 -16.62
C PRO A 87 -2.78 7.49 -16.92
N SER A 88 -1.86 8.45 -16.92
CA SER A 88 -0.43 8.22 -17.17
C SER A 88 0.31 7.57 -15.99
N SER A 89 -0.30 7.55 -14.81
CA SER A 89 0.29 6.96 -13.61
C SER A 89 0.11 5.43 -13.61
N PRO A 90 1.13 4.64 -13.22
CA PRO A 90 1.00 3.19 -13.13
C PRO A 90 -0.06 2.76 -12.09
N PHE A 91 -0.40 3.61 -11.13
CA PHE A 91 -1.43 3.35 -10.14
C PHE A 91 -2.87 3.47 -10.69
N PHE A 92 -3.06 4.04 -11.88
CA PHE A 92 -4.39 4.32 -12.42
C PHE A 92 -5.18 3.06 -12.75
N SER A 93 -4.50 2.09 -13.36
CA SER A 93 -5.07 0.82 -13.83
C SER A 93 -5.23 -0.22 -12.71
N VAL A 94 -4.57 -0.05 -11.57
CA VAL A 94 -4.64 -0.99 -10.44
C VAL A 94 -6.04 -0.96 -9.84
N ASP A 95 -6.78 -2.06 -9.89
CA ASP A 95 -8.19 -2.14 -9.51
C ASP A 95 -8.53 -3.39 -8.70
N GLY A 96 -9.78 -3.46 -8.25
CA GLY A 96 -10.27 -4.55 -7.41
C GLY A 96 -9.48 -4.64 -6.10
N THR A 97 -8.99 -5.85 -5.80
CA THR A 97 -8.14 -6.14 -4.65
C THR A 97 -6.65 -6.13 -4.99
N SER A 98 -6.30 -5.78 -6.23
CA SER A 98 -4.90 -5.73 -6.68
C SER A 98 -4.11 -4.67 -5.92
N SER A 99 -2.83 -4.94 -5.68
CA SER A 99 -1.91 -4.04 -5.00
C SER A 99 -0.72 -3.72 -5.91
N TYR A 100 -0.16 -2.52 -5.75
CA TYR A 100 1.00 -2.09 -6.53
C TYR A 100 1.96 -1.28 -5.67
N ILE A 101 3.25 -1.59 -5.75
CA ILE A 101 4.31 -0.84 -5.11
C ILE A 101 5.27 -0.29 -6.17
N LEU A 102 5.62 0.98 -6.04
CA LEU A 102 6.58 1.66 -6.89
C LEU A 102 7.79 2.09 -6.07
N PHE A 103 8.94 1.51 -6.40
CA PHE A 103 10.23 1.93 -5.88
C PHE A 103 10.83 3.01 -6.77
N LYS A 104 11.48 3.99 -6.13
CA LYS A 104 12.29 5.00 -6.80
C LYS A 104 13.61 5.15 -6.06
N SER A 105 14.71 5.07 -6.79
CA SER A 105 16.05 5.38 -6.30
C SER A 105 16.74 6.36 -7.25
N ASP A 106 17.96 6.75 -6.89
CA ASP A 106 18.86 7.53 -7.72
C ASP A 106 19.20 6.85 -9.06
N VAL A 107 19.31 5.52 -9.06
CA VAL A 107 19.62 4.73 -10.27
C VAL A 107 18.37 4.19 -10.97
N LEU A 108 17.37 3.75 -10.22
CA LEU A 108 16.11 3.22 -10.74
C LEU A 108 15.02 4.28 -10.58
N PRO A 109 14.73 5.08 -11.62
CA PRO A 109 13.71 6.14 -11.52
C PRO A 109 12.29 5.60 -11.29
N GLY A 110 12.06 4.31 -11.57
CA GLY A 110 10.83 3.59 -11.27
C GLY A 110 10.98 2.09 -11.46
N LEU A 111 10.74 1.32 -10.39
CA LEU A 111 10.60 -0.13 -10.43
C LEU A 111 9.28 -0.51 -9.76
N GLY A 112 8.39 -1.17 -10.51
CA GLY A 112 7.05 -1.51 -10.05
C GLY A 112 6.84 -3.00 -9.84
N LEU A 113 6.15 -3.37 -8.76
CA LEU A 113 5.62 -4.72 -8.57
C LEU A 113 4.10 -4.64 -8.49
N LEU A 114 3.43 -5.45 -9.32
CA LEU A 114 1.98 -5.58 -9.36
C LEU A 114 1.59 -6.95 -8.82
N GLU A 115 0.71 -6.97 -7.83
CA GLU A 115 0.00 -8.15 -7.38
C GLU A 115 -1.45 -8.04 -7.87
N SER A 116 -1.83 -8.93 -8.79
CA SER A 116 -3.16 -8.89 -9.40
C SER A 116 -4.13 -9.80 -8.65
N ASN A 117 -5.15 -9.20 -8.05
CA ASN A 117 -6.28 -9.89 -7.40
C ASN A 117 -5.87 -11.07 -6.50
N PRO A 118 -5.15 -10.82 -5.39
CA PRO A 118 -4.69 -11.88 -4.50
C PRO A 118 -5.86 -12.66 -3.89
N SER A 119 -5.59 -13.93 -3.62
CA SER A 119 -6.50 -14.86 -2.95
C SER A 119 -5.95 -15.28 -1.58
N PRO A 120 -6.76 -15.92 -0.71
CA PRO A 120 -6.27 -16.52 0.53
C PRO A 120 -5.06 -17.45 0.31
N ASP A 121 -5.01 -18.18 -0.80
CA ASP A 121 -3.89 -19.06 -1.16
C ASP A 121 -2.59 -18.26 -1.35
N THR A 122 -2.68 -17.04 -1.89
CA THR A 122 -1.51 -16.15 -2.06
C THR A 122 -0.93 -15.75 -0.71
N THR A 123 -1.80 -15.46 0.26
CA THR A 123 -1.39 -15.15 1.64
C THR A 123 -0.80 -16.37 2.34
N ALA A 124 -1.44 -17.54 2.19
CA ALA A 124 -0.94 -18.80 2.75
C ALA A 124 0.42 -19.20 2.16
N TYR A 125 0.63 -18.95 0.86
CA TYR A 125 1.92 -19.19 0.21
C TYR A 125 3.04 -18.33 0.82
N GLY A 126 2.78 -17.06 1.16
CA GLY A 126 3.74 -16.21 1.85
C GLY A 126 4.22 -16.83 3.17
N LEU A 127 3.28 -17.30 4.00
CA LEU A 127 3.61 -17.99 5.26
C LEU A 127 4.40 -19.29 5.02
N LEU A 128 4.02 -20.10 4.04
CA LEU A 128 4.74 -21.33 3.71
C LEU A 128 6.18 -21.04 3.25
N ALA A 129 6.36 -20.02 2.41
CA ALA A 129 7.68 -19.60 1.94
C ALA A 129 8.58 -19.18 3.12
N ASP A 130 8.04 -18.42 4.08
CA ASP A 130 8.78 -18.01 5.27
C ASP A 130 9.19 -19.20 6.14
N ILE A 131 8.28 -20.17 6.38
CA ILE A 131 8.59 -21.40 7.12
C ILE A 131 9.72 -22.19 6.45
N LEU A 132 9.65 -22.35 5.12
CA LEU A 132 10.69 -23.06 4.36
C LEU A 132 12.03 -22.31 4.40
N ASN A 133 12.02 -20.98 4.38
CA ASN A 133 13.22 -20.17 4.49
C ASN A 133 13.86 -20.33 5.87
N ILE A 134 13.07 -20.26 6.95
CA ILE A 134 13.56 -20.49 8.32
C ILE A 134 14.22 -21.87 8.44
N TYR A 135 13.54 -22.93 7.97
CA TYR A 135 14.06 -24.30 8.02
C TYR A 135 15.37 -24.48 7.23
N ARG A 136 15.51 -23.80 6.08
CA ARG A 136 16.74 -23.84 5.28
C ARG A 136 17.88 -23.08 5.95
N HIS A 137 17.59 -21.94 6.57
CA HIS A 137 18.58 -21.15 7.30
C HIS A 137 19.11 -21.88 8.54
N GLU A 138 18.25 -22.57 9.30
CA GLU A 138 18.68 -23.40 10.44
C GLU A 138 19.63 -24.55 10.05
N LYS A 139 19.56 -25.06 8.81
CA LYS A 139 20.49 -26.08 8.31
C LYS A 139 21.82 -25.53 7.79
N ALA A 140 21.91 -24.24 7.51
CA ALA A 140 23.10 -23.59 6.98
C ALA A 140 24.03 -23.05 8.09
N THR A 141 23.51 -22.87 9.30
CA THR A 141 24.24 -22.69 10.57
C THR A 141 24.55 -24.01 11.25
#